data_AF-A0A354XXA4-F1
#
_entry.id   AF-A0A354XXA4-F1
#
_cell.length_a   1.000
_cell.length_b   1.000
_cell.length_c   1.000
_cell.angle_alpha   90.00
_cell.angle_beta   90.00
_cell.angle_gamma   90.00
#
_symmetry.space_group_name_H-M   'P 1'
#
loop_
_entity.id
_entity.type
_entity.pdbx_description
1 polymer ?
#
loop_
_entity_poly.entity_id
_entity_poly.type
_entity_poly.pdbx_seq_one_letter_code
_entity_poly.pdbx_strand_id
1 'polypeptide(L)'
;MSLFKSMDSTGTVSLRELFEGKQQIEGMSRLSIEEIAFLTCRGGWPATVGQEKETALQMATNYVEAVINMDVQRVDEIDKSPDRVRMLLRSLARNIATTASIQTIKADIEAHETGISDKTISSYLNALRRIFVVEDLPAWQPSIRSKTAIRTSSKRHFVDPSIATAVMRANPDSILHDFETFGFLFEALCTRDMRIYAQANDGDLFHYRDKTELEADMIVRLRNGKWAAIEVKLGSKQIENAAANLLRLQKICPDWYVYRIKNPCSISGGIRQIPPTD
;
A
#
# COMPACT_ATOMS: atom_id res chain seq x y z
N MET A 1 4.61 3.35 -11.43
CA MET A 1 4.70 2.21 -12.38
C MET A 1 4.68 0.91 -11.58
N SER A 2 4.02 -0.15 -12.04
CA SER A 2 4.01 -1.44 -11.33
C SER A 2 5.30 -2.23 -11.57
N LEU A 3 5.58 -3.21 -10.72
CA LEU A 3 6.73 -4.13 -10.87
C LEU A 3 6.66 -4.94 -12.17
N PHE A 4 5.46 -5.28 -12.64
CA PHE A 4 5.30 -5.94 -13.94
C PHE A 4 5.73 -5.03 -15.09
N LYS A 5 5.38 -3.74 -15.05
CA LYS A 5 5.77 -2.76 -16.08
C LYS A 5 7.27 -2.47 -16.09
N SER A 6 7.94 -2.57 -14.94
CA SER A 6 9.40 -2.45 -14.84
C SER A 6 10.15 -3.76 -15.06
N MET A 7 9.45 -4.85 -15.40
CA MET A 7 10.02 -6.19 -15.62
C MET A 7 10.63 -6.85 -14.37
N ASP A 8 10.32 -6.33 -13.17
CA ASP A 8 10.76 -6.90 -11.89
C ASP A 8 9.85 -8.06 -11.43
N SER A 9 8.59 -8.08 -11.89
CA SER A 9 7.62 -9.15 -11.62
C SER A 9 7.36 -10.00 -12.86
N THR A 10 7.10 -11.29 -12.65
CA THR A 10 6.89 -12.28 -13.71
C THR A 10 5.52 -12.21 -14.37
N GLY A 11 4.52 -11.62 -13.71
CA GLY A 11 3.13 -11.59 -14.21
C GLY A 11 2.46 -12.96 -14.32
N THR A 12 2.95 -13.98 -13.61
CA THR A 12 2.42 -15.36 -13.68
C THR A 12 1.01 -15.52 -13.13
N VAL A 13 0.58 -14.63 -12.25
CA VAL A 13 -0.76 -14.60 -11.66
C VAL A 13 -1.54 -13.46 -12.30
N SER A 14 -2.69 -13.78 -12.92
CA SER A 14 -3.56 -12.80 -13.55
C SER A 14 -4.79 -12.51 -12.68
N LEU A 15 -4.95 -11.25 -12.27
CA LEU A 15 -6.14 -10.79 -11.55
C LEU A 15 -7.41 -11.00 -12.37
N ARG A 16 -7.33 -10.85 -13.69
CA ARG A 16 -8.45 -11.09 -14.61
C ARG A 16 -8.90 -12.54 -14.57
N GLU A 17 -7.95 -13.46 -14.70
CA GLU A 17 -8.23 -14.90 -14.74
C GLU A 17 -8.77 -15.41 -13.43
N LEU A 18 -8.30 -14.82 -12.31
CA LEU A 18 -8.93 -15.00 -11.01
C LEU A 18 -10.41 -14.64 -11.19
N PHE A 19 -10.79 -13.40 -11.46
CA PHE A 19 -12.21 -12.97 -11.60
C PHE A 19 -13.08 -13.74 -12.62
N GLU A 20 -12.47 -14.43 -13.58
CA GLU A 20 -13.11 -15.33 -14.56
C GLU A 20 -13.36 -16.74 -14.01
N GLY A 21 -12.86 -17.06 -12.82
CA GLY A 21 -13.18 -18.28 -12.05
C GLY A 21 -12.06 -19.33 -12.05
N LYS A 22 -10.85 -19.02 -12.54
CA LYS A 22 -9.73 -19.96 -12.44
C LYS A 22 -9.28 -20.10 -10.99
N GLN A 23 -9.32 -21.32 -10.47
CA GLN A 23 -9.05 -21.60 -9.04
C GLN A 23 -7.66 -22.19 -8.75
N GLN A 24 -6.95 -22.69 -9.77
CA GLN A 24 -5.60 -23.22 -9.64
C GLN A 24 -4.58 -22.21 -10.17
N ILE A 25 -4.48 -21.07 -9.48
CA ILE A 25 -3.50 -20.05 -9.79
C ILE A 25 -2.60 -19.86 -8.57
N GLU A 26 -1.32 -20.15 -8.76
CA GLU A 26 -0.26 -19.87 -7.80
C GLU A 26 0.93 -19.25 -8.54
N GLY A 27 1.74 -18.48 -7.83
CA GLY A 27 2.92 -17.85 -8.40
C GLY A 27 3.98 -17.68 -7.34
N MET A 28 5.20 -18.09 -7.68
CA MET A 28 6.37 -17.89 -6.83
C MET A 28 7.25 -16.83 -7.46
N SER A 29 7.56 -15.78 -6.69
CA SER A 29 8.54 -14.79 -7.11
C SER A 29 9.94 -15.39 -7.03
N ARG A 30 10.84 -14.93 -7.91
CA ARG A 30 12.28 -15.22 -7.81
C ARG A 30 13.03 -14.17 -6.99
N LEU A 31 12.35 -13.09 -6.61
CA LEU A 31 12.96 -11.98 -5.88
C LEU A 31 13.32 -12.40 -4.45
N SER A 32 14.55 -12.08 -4.04
CA SER A 32 14.98 -12.18 -2.66
C SER A 32 14.33 -11.10 -1.79
N ILE A 33 14.41 -11.24 -0.46
CA ILE A 33 13.85 -10.22 0.43
C ILE A 33 14.58 -8.88 0.33
N GLU A 34 15.89 -8.93 0.08
CA GLU A 34 16.74 -7.78 -0.17
C GLU A 34 16.36 -7.07 -1.49
N GLU A 35 16.01 -7.83 -2.52
CA GLU A 35 15.51 -7.26 -3.78
C GLU A 35 14.14 -6.60 -3.61
N ILE A 36 13.24 -7.17 -2.79
CA ILE A 36 11.97 -6.51 -2.42
C ILE A 36 12.25 -5.21 -1.67
N ALA A 37 13.15 -5.22 -0.68
CA ALA A 37 13.51 -4.04 0.08
C ALA A 37 14.04 -2.94 -0.85
N PHE A 38 14.93 -3.32 -1.77
CA PHE A 38 15.42 -2.43 -2.82
C PHE A 38 14.28 -1.86 -3.68
N LEU A 39 13.38 -2.69 -4.20
CA LEU A 39 12.27 -2.25 -5.05
C LEU A 39 11.26 -1.37 -4.29
N THR A 40 11.09 -1.61 -2.99
CA THR A 40 10.26 -0.80 -2.09
C THR A 40 10.85 0.61 -1.94
N CYS A 41 12.16 0.73 -1.73
CA CYS A 41 12.84 2.02 -1.61
C CYS A 41 13.06 2.72 -2.96
N ARG A 42 13.33 1.97 -4.03
CA ARG A 42 13.49 2.49 -5.39
C ARG A 42 12.19 3.09 -5.90
N GLY A 43 11.06 2.44 -5.61
CA GLY A 43 9.76 2.84 -6.11
C GLY A 43 9.56 2.59 -7.60
N GLY A 44 8.39 2.96 -8.08
CA GLY A 44 7.91 2.72 -9.44
C GLY A 44 8.14 3.90 -10.39
N TRP A 45 9.32 4.54 -10.34
CA TRP A 45 9.67 5.67 -11.19
C TRP A 45 10.23 5.20 -12.54
N PRO A 46 9.66 5.58 -13.70
CA PRO A 46 10.18 5.15 -15.00
C PRO A 46 11.66 5.51 -15.22
N ALA A 47 12.09 6.66 -14.72
CA ALA A 47 13.47 7.15 -14.86
C ALA A 47 14.52 6.29 -14.12
N THR A 48 14.11 5.43 -13.19
CA THR A 48 15.05 4.59 -12.42
C THR A 48 15.29 3.23 -13.06
N VAL A 49 14.55 2.87 -14.11
CA VAL A 49 14.73 1.58 -14.82
C VAL A 49 16.07 1.59 -15.54
N GLY A 50 16.88 0.56 -15.30
CA GLY A 50 18.22 0.42 -15.91
C GLY A 50 19.29 1.34 -15.33
N GLN A 51 18.97 2.11 -14.29
CA GLN A 51 19.96 2.92 -13.56
C GLN A 51 20.73 2.07 -12.55
N GLU A 52 21.89 2.57 -12.14
CA GLU A 52 22.65 2.04 -11.01
C GLU A 52 21.83 2.20 -9.70
N LYS A 53 22.01 1.26 -8.74
CA LYS A 53 21.16 1.14 -7.55
C LYS A 53 21.12 2.41 -6.71
N GLU A 54 22.27 3.00 -6.38
CA GLU A 54 22.32 4.24 -5.58
C GLU A 54 21.65 5.40 -6.30
N THR A 55 21.93 5.54 -7.60
CA THR A 55 21.29 6.56 -8.45
C THR A 55 19.77 6.38 -8.49
N ALA A 56 19.30 5.15 -8.59
CA ALA A 56 17.89 4.80 -8.64
C ALA A 56 17.16 5.15 -7.32
N LEU A 57 17.79 4.92 -6.17
CA LEU A 57 17.24 5.25 -4.85
C LEU A 57 17.11 6.76 -4.63
N GLN A 58 18.03 7.56 -5.19
CA GLN A 58 18.02 9.01 -5.04
C GLN A 58 16.79 9.70 -5.67
N MET A 59 16.13 9.06 -6.65
CA MET A 59 14.97 9.60 -7.34
C MET A 59 13.82 9.95 -6.37
N ALA A 60 13.49 9.05 -5.44
CA ALA A 60 12.41 9.27 -4.48
C ALA A 60 12.74 10.42 -3.51
N THR A 61 13.99 10.50 -3.06
CA THR A 61 14.49 11.59 -2.21
C THR A 61 14.38 12.94 -2.92
N ASN A 62 14.83 13.03 -4.17
CA ASN A 62 14.73 14.25 -4.97
C ASN A 62 13.27 14.67 -5.19
N TYR A 63 12.39 13.70 -5.46
CA TYR A 63 10.96 13.95 -5.61
C TYR A 63 10.34 14.53 -4.31
N VAL A 64 10.65 13.93 -3.16
CA VAL A 64 10.15 14.40 -1.87
C VAL A 64 10.62 15.83 -1.57
N GLU A 65 11.89 16.15 -1.81
CA GLU A 65 12.40 17.52 -1.62
C GLU A 65 11.74 18.51 -2.59
N ALA A 66 11.47 18.12 -3.85
CA ALA A 66 10.73 18.97 -4.78
C ALA A 66 9.28 19.22 -4.30
N VAL A 67 8.60 18.19 -3.80
CA VAL A 67 7.24 18.30 -3.24
C VAL A 67 7.21 19.26 -2.04
N ILE A 68 8.18 19.14 -1.12
CA ILE A 68 8.26 19.98 0.08
C ILE A 68 8.53 21.45 -0.29
N ASN A 69 9.43 21.69 -1.24
CA ASN A 69 9.95 23.04 -1.50
C ASN A 69 9.23 23.78 -2.65
N MET A 70 8.52 23.10 -3.56
CA MET A 70 8.00 23.72 -4.79
C MET A 70 6.54 23.39 -5.09
N ASP A 71 6.15 22.11 -5.08
CA ASP A 71 4.89 21.72 -5.73
C ASP A 71 3.66 22.03 -4.88
N VAL A 72 3.73 21.88 -3.56
CA VAL A 72 2.58 22.09 -2.66
C VAL A 72 2.14 23.55 -2.58
N GLN A 73 3.06 24.49 -2.82
CA GLN A 73 2.77 25.93 -2.89
C GLN A 73 2.03 26.34 -4.18
N ARG A 74 2.17 25.57 -5.26
CA ARG A 74 1.58 25.90 -6.57
C ARG A 74 0.12 25.46 -6.74
N VAL A 75 -0.39 24.62 -5.83
CA VAL A 75 -1.71 23.98 -5.95
C VAL A 75 -2.85 24.89 -5.49
N ASP A 76 -2.58 25.67 -4.45
CA ASP A 76 -3.54 26.63 -3.89
C ASP A 76 -2.83 27.99 -3.81
N GLU A 77 -3.57 29.08 -4.01
CA GLU A 77 -3.07 30.47 -3.84
C GLU A 77 -2.72 30.81 -2.38
N ILE A 78 -2.63 29.81 -1.51
CA ILE A 78 -2.34 29.91 -0.08
C ILE A 78 -0.93 29.40 0.14
N ASP A 79 -0.08 30.27 0.69
CA ASP A 79 1.28 29.91 1.09
C ASP A 79 1.25 28.78 2.13
N LYS A 80 1.95 27.69 1.81
CA LYS A 80 2.08 26.52 2.69
C LYS A 80 3.52 26.41 3.15
N SER A 81 3.70 26.31 4.47
CA SER A 81 5.01 26.18 5.10
C SER A 81 5.66 24.85 4.70
N PRO A 82 6.87 24.87 4.10
CA PRO A 82 7.62 23.66 3.78
C PRO A 82 7.85 22.76 5.01
N ASP A 83 8.05 23.35 6.20
CA ASP A 83 8.25 22.59 7.43
C ASP A 83 6.99 21.82 7.83
N ARG A 84 5.81 22.44 7.69
CA ARG A 84 4.53 21.75 7.92
C ARG A 84 4.28 20.64 6.91
N VAL A 85 4.64 20.85 5.64
CA VAL A 85 4.58 19.79 4.62
C VAL A 85 5.49 18.63 5.01
N ARG A 86 6.74 18.91 5.39
CA ARG A 86 7.71 17.90 5.83
C ARG A 86 7.21 17.11 7.04
N MET A 87 6.64 17.78 8.04
CA MET A 87 6.11 17.12 9.24
C MET A 87 4.87 16.27 8.93
N LEU A 88 3.98 16.77 8.07
CA LEU A 88 2.83 16.00 7.60
C LEU A 88 3.27 14.73 6.85
N LEU A 89 4.21 14.86 5.91
CA LEU A 89 4.76 13.72 5.18
C LEU A 89 5.39 12.70 6.14
N ARG A 90 6.13 13.15 7.17
CA ARG A 90 6.72 12.27 8.19
C ARG A 90 5.68 11.51 8.99
N SER A 91 4.63 12.19 9.45
CA SER A 91 3.52 11.53 10.15
C SER A 91 2.81 10.52 9.25
N LEU A 92 2.56 10.86 7.99
CA LEU A 92 1.97 9.94 7.02
C LEU A 92 2.86 8.71 6.74
N ALA A 93 4.17 8.89 6.63
CA ALA A 93 5.13 7.81 6.43
C ALA A 93 5.20 6.85 7.62
N ARG A 94 5.22 7.38 8.84
CA ARG A 94 5.16 6.58 10.08
C ARG A 94 3.87 5.76 10.17
N ASN A 95 2.79 6.27 9.60
CA ASN A 95 1.46 5.65 9.65
C ASN A 95 1.05 4.99 8.31
N ILE A 96 2.01 4.69 7.42
CA ILE A 96 1.69 4.07 6.13
C ILE A 96 0.97 2.73 6.32
N ALA A 97 -0.01 2.43 5.46
CA ALA A 97 -0.86 1.24 5.52
C ALA A 97 -1.72 1.11 6.81
N THR A 98 -1.77 2.14 7.67
CA THR A 98 -2.62 2.14 8.87
C THR A 98 -3.85 3.04 8.72
N THR A 99 -4.84 2.90 9.59
CA THR A 99 -6.03 3.76 9.63
C THR A 99 -5.85 5.00 10.52
N ALA A 100 -4.65 5.59 10.54
CA ALA A 100 -4.35 6.73 11.41
C ALA A 100 -5.31 7.92 11.19
N SER A 101 -5.87 8.42 12.29
CA SER A 101 -6.83 9.51 12.28
C SER A 101 -6.17 10.88 12.05
N ILE A 102 -6.96 11.91 11.72
CA ILE A 102 -6.45 13.29 11.69
C ILE A 102 -5.89 13.70 13.06
N GLN A 103 -6.45 13.19 14.17
CA GLN A 103 -5.95 13.47 15.52
C GLN A 103 -4.57 12.83 15.76
N THR A 104 -4.35 11.62 15.25
CA THR A 104 -3.03 10.96 15.29
C THR A 104 -2.00 11.78 14.52
N ILE A 105 -2.36 12.24 13.32
CA ILE A 105 -1.48 13.07 12.48
C ILE A 105 -1.19 14.42 13.17
N LYS A 106 -2.21 15.02 13.78
CA LYS A 106 -2.08 16.27 14.52
C LYS A 106 -1.11 16.13 15.69
N ALA A 107 -1.26 15.08 16.50
CA ALA A 107 -0.39 14.83 17.64
C ALA A 107 1.08 14.68 17.23
N ASP A 108 1.34 14.00 16.09
CA ASP A 108 2.70 13.88 15.54
C ASP A 108 3.30 15.24 15.13
N ILE A 109 2.47 16.14 14.59
CA ILE A 109 2.89 17.48 14.17
C ILE A 109 3.08 18.39 15.41
N GLU A 110 2.17 18.32 16.37
CA GLU A 110 2.21 19.16 17.58
C GLU A 110 3.40 18.85 18.51
N ALA A 111 4.06 17.71 18.32
CA ALA A 111 5.32 17.41 19.00
C ALA A 111 6.45 18.42 18.68
N HIS A 112 6.36 19.15 17.58
CA HIS A 112 7.36 20.16 17.18
C HIS A 112 6.78 21.56 16.92
N GLU A 113 5.48 21.68 16.63
CA GLU A 113 4.82 22.97 16.37
C GLU A 113 3.40 22.99 16.95
N THR A 114 3.13 23.85 17.94
CA THR A 114 1.81 23.92 18.58
C THR A 114 0.80 24.73 17.76
N GLY A 115 -0.49 24.37 17.87
CA GLY A 115 -1.60 25.20 17.39
C GLY A 115 -2.03 24.96 15.94
N ILE A 116 -1.64 23.84 15.31
CA ILE A 116 -2.16 23.48 13.99
C ILE A 116 -3.62 23.00 14.09
N SER A 117 -4.49 23.58 13.25
CA SER A 117 -5.90 23.17 13.23
C SER A 117 -6.13 21.94 12.34
N ASP A 118 -7.16 21.16 12.64
CA ASP A 118 -7.61 20.01 11.83
C ASP A 118 -7.96 20.44 10.39
N LYS A 119 -8.49 21.66 10.23
CA LYS A 119 -8.77 22.28 8.92
C LYS A 119 -7.47 22.56 8.15
N THR A 120 -6.42 23.01 8.84
CA THR A 120 -5.10 23.23 8.24
C THR A 120 -4.51 21.90 7.76
N ILE A 121 -4.52 20.86 8.61
CA ILE A 121 -4.04 19.52 8.24
C ILE A 121 -4.80 18.99 7.02
N SER A 122 -6.13 19.11 7.04
CA SER A 122 -6.98 18.67 5.92
C SER A 122 -6.68 19.42 4.63
N SER A 123 -6.40 20.74 4.71
CA SER A 123 -6.00 21.55 3.55
C SER A 123 -4.68 21.08 2.94
N TYR A 124 -3.67 20.83 3.78
CA TYR A 124 -2.37 20.32 3.31
C TYR A 124 -2.51 18.91 2.71
N LEU A 125 -3.27 18.04 3.37
CA LEU A 125 -3.53 16.69 2.87
C LEU A 125 -4.26 16.71 1.53
N ASN A 126 -5.22 17.61 1.35
CA ASN A 126 -5.92 17.79 0.08
C ASN A 126 -5.01 18.33 -1.02
N ALA A 127 -4.08 19.25 -0.70
CA ALA A 127 -3.08 19.70 -1.66
C ALA A 127 -2.19 18.54 -2.11
N LEU A 128 -1.69 17.72 -1.18
CA LEU A 128 -0.88 16.52 -1.49
C LEU A 128 -1.64 15.49 -2.34
N ARG A 129 -2.95 15.33 -2.13
CA ARG A 129 -3.81 14.49 -2.98
C ARG A 129 -3.94 15.04 -4.39
N ARG A 130 -4.10 16.37 -4.55
CA ARG A 130 -4.25 17.03 -5.86
C ARG A 130 -3.00 16.94 -6.73
N ILE A 131 -1.82 16.84 -6.12
CA ILE A 131 -0.55 16.60 -6.83
C ILE A 131 -0.14 15.12 -6.86
N PHE A 132 -1.04 14.21 -6.52
CA PHE A 132 -0.81 12.77 -6.58
C PHE A 132 0.40 12.32 -5.74
N VAL A 133 0.60 12.90 -4.55
CA VAL A 133 1.57 12.41 -3.56
C VAL A 133 0.89 11.39 -2.63
N VAL A 134 -0.30 11.74 -2.15
CA VAL A 134 -1.10 10.92 -1.24
C VAL A 134 -2.26 10.29 -1.99
N GLU A 135 -2.45 8.99 -1.81
CA GLU A 135 -3.54 8.21 -2.38
C GLU A 135 -4.03 7.17 -1.37
N ASP A 136 -4.72 7.68 -0.34
CA ASP A 136 -5.32 6.88 0.74
C ASP A 136 -6.24 5.79 0.16
N LEU A 137 -6.23 4.62 0.80
CA LEU A 137 -7.06 3.48 0.42
C LEU A 137 -8.41 3.60 1.16
N PRO A 138 -9.55 3.78 0.45
CA PRO A 138 -10.86 3.92 1.09
C PRO A 138 -11.33 2.61 1.74
N ALA A 139 -12.21 2.71 2.74
CA ALA A 139 -12.83 1.54 3.33
C ALA A 139 -13.89 0.94 2.40
N TRP A 140 -13.88 -0.38 2.27
CA TRP A 140 -14.89 -1.14 1.57
C TRP A 140 -16.08 -1.42 2.47
N GLN A 141 -17.26 -1.48 1.88
CA GLN A 141 -18.42 -2.01 2.57
C GLN A 141 -19.26 -2.86 1.61
N PRO A 142 -19.74 -4.03 2.04
CA PRO A 142 -20.55 -4.91 1.18
C PRO A 142 -21.86 -4.27 0.73
N SER A 143 -22.46 -3.42 1.58
CA SER A 143 -23.73 -2.75 1.29
C SER A 143 -23.52 -1.32 0.82
N ILE A 144 -24.04 -1.01 -0.37
CA ILE A 144 -23.97 0.31 -1.01
C ILE A 144 -24.64 1.41 -0.16
N ARG A 145 -25.61 1.07 0.69
CA ARG A 145 -26.35 2.03 1.54
C ARG A 145 -25.84 2.12 2.98
N SER A 146 -24.73 1.47 3.30
CA SER A 146 -24.24 1.45 4.69
C SER A 146 -23.71 2.81 5.12
N LYS A 147 -24.34 3.40 6.15
CA LYS A 147 -23.86 4.62 6.82
C LYS A 147 -22.48 4.44 7.47
N THR A 148 -22.07 3.19 7.73
CA THR A 148 -20.78 2.85 8.34
C THR A 148 -19.61 3.14 7.40
N ALA A 149 -19.78 2.97 6.08
CA ALA A 149 -18.73 3.17 5.08
C ALA A 149 -18.18 4.61 5.08
N ILE A 150 -19.05 5.59 5.28
CA ILE A 150 -18.69 7.02 5.34
C ILE A 150 -17.86 7.33 6.60
N ARG A 151 -18.01 6.53 7.67
CA ARG A 151 -17.41 6.78 8.98
C ARG A 151 -16.12 6.01 9.22
N THR A 152 -15.83 4.99 8.41
CA THR A 152 -14.58 4.22 8.53
C THR A 152 -13.44 5.00 7.91
N SER A 153 -12.34 5.15 8.66
CA SER A 153 -11.17 5.87 8.18
C SER A 153 -10.49 5.12 7.03
N SER A 154 -10.06 5.86 6.01
CA SER A 154 -9.18 5.33 4.96
C SER A 154 -7.84 4.88 5.55
N LYS A 155 -7.24 3.83 4.99
CA LYS A 155 -5.84 3.48 5.25
C LYS A 155 -4.94 4.52 4.58
N ARG A 156 -3.91 4.99 5.28
CA ARG A 156 -2.99 6.03 4.81
C ARG A 156 -2.00 5.46 3.81
N HIS A 157 -1.95 6.05 2.63
CA HIS A 157 -1.03 5.61 1.59
C HIS A 157 -0.49 6.79 0.79
N PHE A 158 0.77 6.65 0.37
CA PHE A 158 1.30 7.41 -0.75
C PHE A 158 0.99 6.69 -2.06
N VAL A 159 1.16 7.41 -3.18
CA VAL A 159 1.10 6.78 -4.51
C VAL A 159 2.19 5.73 -4.71
N ASP A 160 3.30 5.82 -3.96
CA ASP A 160 4.41 4.88 -4.00
C ASP A 160 5.08 4.78 -2.61
N PRO A 161 5.42 3.57 -2.12
CA PRO A 161 6.07 3.41 -0.81
C PRO A 161 7.44 4.09 -0.70
N SER A 162 8.14 4.31 -1.82
CA SER A 162 9.45 4.98 -1.82
C SER A 162 9.39 6.42 -1.29
N ILE A 163 8.21 7.07 -1.36
CA ILE A 163 7.98 8.38 -0.76
C ILE A 163 8.10 8.27 0.77
N ALA A 164 7.51 7.25 1.37
CA ALA A 164 7.61 7.04 2.81
C ALA A 164 9.06 6.72 3.23
N THR A 165 9.75 5.85 2.49
CA THR A 165 11.15 5.52 2.80
C THR A 165 12.04 6.74 2.69
N ALA A 166 11.89 7.55 1.64
CA ALA A 166 12.65 8.80 1.46
C ALA A 166 12.40 9.80 2.59
N VAL A 167 11.13 10.01 2.97
CA VAL A 167 10.76 10.91 4.08
C VAL A 167 11.32 10.45 5.43
N MET A 168 11.30 9.14 5.69
CA MET A 168 11.86 8.53 6.90
C MET A 168 13.39 8.42 6.87
N ARG A 169 14.04 8.79 5.76
CA ARG A 169 15.47 8.57 5.51
C ARG A 169 15.88 7.10 5.63
N ALA A 170 14.96 6.21 5.26
CA ALA A 170 15.17 4.77 5.24
C ALA A 170 15.74 4.33 3.89
N ASN A 171 16.65 3.36 3.94
CA ASN A 171 17.23 2.67 2.79
C ASN A 171 16.92 1.16 2.89
N PRO A 172 17.24 0.35 1.85
CA PRO A 172 16.95 -1.08 1.84
C PRO A 172 17.47 -1.82 3.08
N ASP A 173 18.71 -1.52 3.50
CA ASP A 173 19.31 -2.15 4.67
C ASP A 173 18.56 -1.81 5.95
N SER A 174 18.18 -0.54 6.15
CA SER A 174 17.50 -0.11 7.37
C SER A 174 16.13 -0.76 7.55
N ILE A 175 15.36 -0.93 6.47
CA ILE A 175 14.04 -1.58 6.56
C ILE A 175 14.18 -3.10 6.75
N LEU A 176 15.28 -3.71 6.30
CA LEU A 176 15.56 -5.13 6.61
C LEU A 176 15.85 -5.37 8.10
N HIS A 177 16.23 -4.34 8.86
CA HIS A 177 16.44 -4.42 10.31
C HIS A 177 15.14 -4.13 11.11
N ASP A 178 14.09 -3.66 10.46
CA ASP A 178 12.77 -3.41 11.07
C ASP A 178 11.66 -4.04 10.22
N PHE A 179 11.41 -5.33 10.47
CA PHE A 179 10.41 -6.12 9.74
C PHE A 179 8.97 -5.66 9.95
N GLU A 180 8.67 -4.94 11.04
CA GLU A 180 7.34 -4.38 11.26
C GLU A 180 7.11 -3.23 10.29
N THR A 181 8.03 -2.25 10.26
CA THR A 181 7.98 -1.15 9.29
C THR A 181 8.05 -1.66 7.86
N PHE A 182 8.89 -2.66 7.57
CA PHE A 182 8.95 -3.26 6.25
C PHE A 182 7.62 -3.93 5.87
N GLY A 183 6.92 -4.55 6.83
CA GLY A 183 5.59 -5.13 6.60
C GLY A 183 4.60 -4.12 6.04
N PHE A 184 4.52 -2.93 6.65
CA PHE A 184 3.64 -1.85 6.21
C PHE A 184 4.07 -1.27 4.85
N LEU A 185 5.38 -1.10 4.62
CA LEU A 185 5.90 -0.63 3.34
C LEU A 185 5.66 -1.64 2.21
N PHE A 186 5.76 -2.93 2.51
CA PHE A 186 5.49 -4.00 1.58
C PHE A 186 4.00 -4.12 1.24
N GLU A 187 3.11 -3.94 2.21
CA GLU A 187 1.68 -3.77 1.95
C GLU A 187 1.44 -2.59 1.01
N ALA A 188 2.07 -1.44 1.24
CA ALA A 188 1.95 -0.29 0.36
C ALA A 188 2.50 -0.54 -1.06
N LEU A 189 3.58 -1.30 -1.21
CA LEU A 189 4.10 -1.75 -2.51
C LEU A 189 3.07 -2.59 -3.26
N CYS A 190 2.49 -3.59 -2.59
CA CYS A 190 1.45 -4.45 -3.14
C CYS A 190 0.19 -3.65 -3.50
N THR A 191 -0.22 -2.71 -2.64
CA THR A 191 -1.36 -1.81 -2.88
C THR A 191 -1.17 -0.95 -4.12
N ARG A 192 0.01 -0.36 -4.33
CA ARG A 192 0.34 0.41 -5.55
C ARG A 192 0.13 -0.44 -6.82
N ASP A 193 0.70 -1.63 -6.84
CA ASP A 193 0.63 -2.52 -8.00
C ASP A 193 -0.79 -3.05 -8.22
N MET A 194 -1.46 -3.48 -7.15
CA MET A 194 -2.83 -3.98 -7.18
C MET A 194 -3.81 -2.91 -7.68
N ARG A 195 -3.61 -1.64 -7.32
CA ARG A 195 -4.42 -0.53 -7.84
C ARG A 195 -4.33 -0.44 -9.37
N ILE A 196 -3.12 -0.55 -9.93
CA ILE A 196 -2.91 -0.57 -11.39
C ILE A 196 -3.61 -1.77 -12.03
N TYR A 197 -3.53 -2.94 -11.40
CA TYR A 197 -4.17 -4.16 -11.92
C TYR A 197 -5.70 -4.11 -11.81
N ALA A 198 -6.24 -3.57 -10.72
CA ALA A 198 -7.68 -3.38 -10.53
C ALA A 198 -8.25 -2.42 -11.60
N GLN A 199 -7.59 -1.28 -11.82
CA GLN A 199 -7.98 -0.30 -12.84
C GLN A 199 -7.99 -0.89 -14.25
N ALA A 200 -6.99 -1.73 -14.58
CA ALA A 200 -6.94 -2.44 -15.87
C ALA A 200 -8.10 -3.45 -16.06
N ASN A 201 -8.82 -3.79 -14.99
CA ASN A 201 -9.97 -4.69 -15.00
C ASN A 201 -11.31 -3.97 -14.69
N ASP A 202 -11.38 -2.64 -14.86
CA ASP A 202 -12.56 -1.81 -14.52
C ASP A 202 -13.01 -2.02 -13.06
N GLY A 203 -12.03 -2.03 -12.16
CA GLY A 203 -12.22 -2.15 -10.72
C GLY A 203 -11.43 -1.14 -9.91
N ASP A 204 -11.87 -0.99 -8.66
CA ASP A 204 -11.31 -0.10 -7.66
C ASP A 204 -10.73 -0.91 -6.50
N LEU A 205 -9.83 -0.27 -5.73
CA LEU A 205 -9.19 -0.87 -4.56
C LEU A 205 -9.66 -0.18 -3.27
N PHE A 206 -9.88 -0.99 -2.24
CA PHE A 206 -10.32 -0.58 -0.91
C PHE A 206 -9.59 -1.40 0.17
N HIS A 207 -9.84 -1.13 1.45
CA HIS A 207 -9.49 -2.02 2.56
C HIS A 207 -10.75 -2.50 3.30
N TYR A 208 -10.67 -3.52 4.14
CA TYR A 208 -11.78 -3.88 5.02
C TYR A 208 -11.32 -3.95 6.47
N ARG A 209 -12.14 -3.37 7.36
CA ARG A 209 -12.06 -3.60 8.81
C ARG A 209 -13.43 -3.42 9.42
N ASP A 210 -13.82 -4.33 10.30
CA ASP A 210 -15.06 -4.19 11.08
C ASP A 210 -14.82 -4.14 12.59
N LYS A 211 -15.91 -4.03 13.35
CA LYS A 211 -15.88 -3.89 14.81
C LYS A 211 -15.47 -5.15 15.55
N THR A 212 -15.41 -6.30 14.85
CA THR A 212 -14.97 -7.57 15.40
C THR A 212 -13.48 -7.80 15.18
N GLU A 213 -12.75 -6.77 14.73
CA GLU A 213 -11.34 -6.82 14.34
C GLU A 213 -11.07 -7.78 13.17
N LEU A 214 -12.11 -8.13 12.40
CA LEU A 214 -11.94 -8.82 11.13
C LEU A 214 -11.47 -7.78 10.09
N GLU A 215 -10.35 -8.08 9.46
CA GLU A 215 -9.70 -7.19 8.50
C GLU A 215 -9.36 -7.92 7.19
N ALA A 216 -9.25 -7.13 6.13
CA ALA A 216 -8.52 -7.50 4.93
C ALA A 216 -7.67 -6.33 4.47
N ASP A 217 -6.42 -6.62 4.09
CA ASP A 217 -5.45 -5.59 3.72
C ASP A 217 -5.95 -4.81 2.50
N MET A 218 -6.47 -5.54 1.51
CA MET A 218 -7.08 -4.99 0.31
C MET A 218 -8.37 -5.71 -0.07
N ILE A 219 -9.28 -4.95 -0.69
CA ILE A 219 -10.46 -5.44 -1.40
C ILE A 219 -10.41 -4.87 -2.81
N VAL A 220 -10.30 -5.72 -3.81
CA VAL A 220 -10.55 -5.32 -5.20
C VAL A 220 -12.05 -5.42 -5.44
N ARG A 221 -12.69 -4.41 -6.03
CA ARG A 221 -14.10 -4.47 -6.46
C ARG A 221 -14.23 -4.02 -7.90
N LEU A 222 -14.66 -4.91 -8.78
CA LEU A 222 -15.01 -4.64 -10.18
C LEU A 222 -16.35 -3.92 -10.30
N ARG A 223 -16.55 -3.21 -11.41
CA ARG A 223 -17.79 -2.49 -11.72
C ARG A 223 -19.05 -3.37 -11.75
N ASN A 224 -18.92 -4.62 -12.18
CA ASN A 224 -20.01 -5.60 -12.17
C ASN A 224 -20.37 -6.10 -10.77
N GLY A 225 -19.73 -5.56 -9.73
CA GLY A 225 -19.92 -5.97 -8.36
C GLY A 225 -19.25 -7.30 -8.04
N LYS A 226 -18.20 -7.72 -8.78
CA LYS A 226 -17.28 -8.81 -8.40
C LYS A 226 -16.11 -8.30 -7.51
N TRP A 227 -15.59 -9.07 -6.55
CA TRP A 227 -14.57 -8.65 -5.55
C TRP A 227 -13.66 -9.80 -5.20
N ALA A 228 -12.51 -9.43 -4.66
CA ALA A 228 -11.61 -10.33 -3.98
C ALA A 228 -11.09 -9.62 -2.74
N ALA A 229 -11.00 -10.35 -1.62
CA ALA A 229 -10.21 -9.93 -0.47
C ALA A 229 -8.78 -10.48 -0.60
N ILE A 230 -7.79 -9.67 -0.24
CA ILE A 230 -6.38 -9.94 -0.44
C ILE A 230 -5.63 -9.55 0.83
N GLU A 231 -4.81 -10.47 1.32
CA GLU A 231 -3.95 -10.28 2.47
C GLU A 231 -2.48 -10.30 2.08
N VAL A 232 -1.69 -9.41 2.67
CA VAL A 232 -0.27 -9.25 2.40
C VAL A 232 0.51 -9.65 3.65
N LYS A 233 1.48 -10.55 3.49
CA LYS A 233 2.39 -10.95 4.57
C LYS A 233 3.80 -11.10 4.01
N LEU A 234 4.79 -10.51 4.68
CA LEU A 234 6.21 -10.72 4.40
C LEU A 234 6.69 -12.12 4.84
N GLY A 235 6.17 -12.60 5.98
CA GLY A 235 6.59 -13.86 6.61
C GLY A 235 5.61 -15.00 6.37
N SER A 236 6.14 -16.23 6.32
CA SER A 236 5.33 -17.42 6.07
C SER A 236 4.50 -17.90 7.26
N LYS A 237 4.89 -17.53 8.48
CA LYS A 237 4.22 -17.97 9.72
C LYS A 237 2.77 -17.45 9.82
N GLN A 238 2.47 -16.32 9.19
CA GLN A 238 1.18 -15.65 9.30
C GLN A 238 0.18 -16.03 8.18
N ILE A 239 0.60 -16.83 7.19
CA ILE A 239 -0.22 -17.15 6.00
C ILE A 239 -1.49 -17.90 6.38
N GLU A 240 -1.39 -18.92 7.24
CA GLU A 240 -2.55 -19.74 7.62
C GLU A 240 -3.60 -18.93 8.39
N ASN A 241 -3.15 -18.04 9.28
CA ASN A 241 -4.04 -17.14 10.01
C ASN A 241 -4.70 -16.13 9.07
N ALA A 242 -3.94 -15.57 8.11
CA ALA A 242 -4.48 -14.69 7.07
C ALA A 242 -5.54 -15.40 6.21
N ALA A 243 -5.27 -16.64 5.78
CA ALA A 243 -6.22 -17.44 5.02
C ALA A 243 -7.50 -17.73 5.82
N ALA A 244 -7.38 -18.04 7.12
CA ALA A 244 -8.53 -18.24 8.00
C ALA A 244 -9.37 -16.97 8.15
N ASN A 245 -8.74 -15.79 8.24
CA ASN A 245 -9.45 -14.50 8.28
C ASN A 245 -10.23 -14.23 6.98
N LEU A 246 -9.60 -14.44 5.81
CA LEU A 246 -10.29 -14.28 4.53
C LEU A 246 -11.49 -15.23 4.38
N LEU A 247 -11.40 -16.47 4.88
CA LEU A 247 -12.51 -17.42 4.89
C LEU A 247 -13.64 -17.00 5.86
N ARG A 248 -13.32 -16.32 6.96
CA ARG A 248 -14.34 -15.72 7.84
C ARG A 248 -15.05 -14.57 7.14
N LEU A 249 -14.29 -13.71 6.46
CA LEU A 249 -14.83 -12.60 5.67
C LEU A 249 -15.76 -13.11 4.55
N GLN A 250 -15.39 -14.20 3.87
CA GLN A 250 -16.26 -14.86 2.90
C GLN A 250 -17.60 -15.28 3.49
N LYS A 251 -17.61 -15.85 4.71
CA LYS A 251 -18.84 -16.36 5.32
C LYS A 251 -19.84 -15.25 5.67
N ILE A 252 -19.35 -14.07 6.04
CA ILE A 252 -20.19 -12.92 6.39
C ILE A 252 -20.62 -12.12 5.16
N CYS A 253 -19.92 -12.29 4.03
CA CYS A 253 -20.25 -11.72 2.73
C CYS A 253 -20.37 -12.86 1.69
N PRO A 254 -21.41 -13.71 1.79
CA PRO A 254 -21.48 -14.99 1.09
C PRO A 254 -21.69 -14.87 -0.42
N ASP A 255 -22.13 -13.72 -0.90
CA ASP A 255 -22.18 -13.47 -2.33
C ASP A 255 -20.72 -13.22 -2.82
N TRP A 256 -20.34 -13.92 -3.90
CA TRP A 256 -19.18 -13.68 -4.81
C TRP A 256 -17.72 -13.93 -4.32
N TYR A 257 -17.07 -14.89 -4.99
CA TYR A 257 -15.64 -15.27 -5.09
C TYR A 257 -14.58 -14.59 -4.20
N VAL A 258 -14.23 -15.21 -3.08
CA VAL A 258 -12.94 -14.92 -2.40
C VAL A 258 -11.84 -15.68 -3.13
N TYR A 259 -10.98 -14.96 -3.86
CA TYR A 259 -9.79 -15.53 -4.46
C TYR A 259 -8.77 -15.82 -3.36
N ARG A 260 -8.65 -17.11 -3.04
CA ARG A 260 -7.58 -17.60 -2.18
C ARG A 260 -6.29 -17.48 -2.98
N ILE A 261 -5.40 -16.61 -2.51
CA ILE A 261 -3.96 -16.80 -2.68
C ILE A 261 -3.61 -18.05 -1.84
N LYS A 262 -3.83 -19.24 -2.44
CA LYS A 262 -3.43 -20.55 -1.90
C LYS A 262 -1.94 -20.67 -2.19
N ASN A 263 -1.13 -20.65 -1.15
CA ASN A 263 0.26 -20.20 -1.19
C ASN A 263 0.30 -18.69 -1.38
N PRO A 264 0.96 -17.94 -0.48
CA PRO A 264 1.19 -16.52 -0.72
C PRO A 264 1.73 -16.42 -2.16
N CYS A 265 1.43 -15.36 -2.88
CA CYS A 265 2.58 -14.72 -3.49
C CYS A 265 3.41 -14.32 -2.30
N SER A 266 4.21 -15.27 -1.82
CA SER A 266 5.36 -14.88 -1.09
C SER A 266 6.12 -14.19 -2.18
N ILE A 267 6.25 -12.89 -2.02
CA ILE A 267 7.54 -12.35 -2.36
C ILE A 267 8.41 -12.82 -1.18
N SER A 268 8.76 -14.12 -1.22
CA SER A 268 9.80 -14.74 -0.43
C SER A 268 10.85 -15.16 -1.42
N GLY A 269 12.09 -14.76 -1.18
CA GLY A 269 13.23 -15.55 -1.62
C GLY A 269 13.05 -16.95 -1.04
N GLY A 270 12.64 -17.90 -1.86
CA GLY A 270 12.27 -19.22 -1.40
C GLY A 270 13.49 -20.02 -0.96
N ILE A 271 13.37 -20.74 0.16
CA ILE A 271 13.99 -22.06 0.31
C ILE A 271 12.98 -22.94 1.05
N ARG A 272 12.53 -24.03 0.41
CA ARG A 272 12.33 -25.31 1.11
C ARG A 272 12.36 -26.49 0.15
N GLN A 273 13.16 -27.46 0.56
CA GLN A 273 13.39 -28.77 -0.01
C GLN A 273 12.19 -29.68 0.32
N ILE A 274 11.71 -30.44 -0.66
CA ILE A 274 10.70 -31.50 -0.50
C ILE A 274 11.44 -32.84 -0.62
N PRO A 275 11.32 -33.77 0.34
CA PRO A 275 10.74 -35.09 0.02
C PRO A 275 10.14 -35.84 1.24
N PRO A 276 9.68 -37.10 1.08
CA PRO A 276 8.65 -37.57 0.18
C PRO A 276 7.41 -38.03 0.97
N THR A 277 6.30 -38.19 0.26
CA THR A 277 5.03 -38.73 0.76
C THR A 277 5.13 -40.18 1.20
N ASP A 278 4.50 -40.50 2.34
CA ASP A 278 3.73 -41.73 2.55
C ASP A 278 2.35 -41.33 3.13
#